data_AF-A0A5N5TAF3-F1
#
_entry.id   AF-A0A5N5TAF3-F1
#
_cell.length_a   1.000
_cell.length_b   1.000
_cell.length_c   1.000
_cell.angle_alpha   90.00
_cell.angle_beta   90.00
_cell.angle_gamma   90.00
#
_symmetry.space_group_name_H-M   'P 1'
#
loop_
_entity.id
_entity.type
_entity.pdbx_description
1 polymer ?
#
loop_
_entity_poly.entity_id
_entity_poly.type
_entity_poly.pdbx_seq_one_letter_code
_entity_poly.pdbx_strand_id
1 'polypeptide(L)'
;LLSKQIERTRIKVSVATEAVLAFVDTYFEYDYFLVAPQPSNPWITDDITFWVLNESLVEVPTEKRVRRWGISFMELVNDPTGLIEFTNYLRKEYCHENIRFWQAVLDLKYGPTAEMKEKVNSIYE
;
A
#
# COMPACT_ATOMS: atom_id res chain seq x y z
N LEU A 1 -7.95 32.43 -10.22
CA LEU A 1 -7.05 31.30 -10.55
C LEU A 1 -5.64 31.49 -9.98
N LEU A 2 -5.00 32.65 -10.19
CA LEU A 2 -3.71 33.00 -9.57
C LEU A 2 -3.79 33.23 -8.05
N SER A 3 -4.89 33.81 -7.55
CA SER A 3 -5.13 34.00 -6.11
C SER A 3 -5.00 32.70 -5.30
N LYS A 4 -5.58 31.60 -5.81
CA LYS A 4 -5.48 30.27 -5.21
C LYS A 4 -4.05 29.70 -5.15
N GLN A 5 -3.10 30.22 -5.92
CA GLN A 5 -1.70 29.76 -5.91
C GLN A 5 -0.87 30.37 -4.79
N ILE A 6 -1.32 31.50 -4.23
CA ILE A 6 -0.65 32.20 -3.13
C ILE A 6 -0.91 31.47 -1.81
N GLU A 7 -2.10 30.90 -1.65
CA GLU A 7 -2.52 30.16 -0.46
C GLU A 7 -1.87 28.77 -0.34
N ARG A 8 -1.25 28.27 -1.40
CA ARG A 8 -0.61 26.94 -1.39
C ARG A 8 0.72 26.99 -0.64
N THR A 9 0.81 26.23 0.45
CA THR A 9 2.08 25.96 1.12
C THR A 9 3.06 25.28 0.17
N ARG A 10 4.29 25.76 0.14
CA ARG A 10 5.38 25.22 -0.69
C ARG A 10 6.50 24.70 0.19
N ILE A 11 7.15 23.64 -0.28
CA ILE A 11 8.40 23.15 0.29
C ILE A 11 9.58 23.70 -0.52
N LYS A 12 10.74 23.83 0.12
CA LYS A 12 11.97 24.18 -0.58
C LYS A 12 12.36 23.04 -1.52
N VAL A 13 12.92 23.39 -2.68
CA VAL A 13 13.38 22.38 -3.66
C VAL A 13 14.39 21.43 -3.02
N SER A 14 15.32 21.93 -2.21
CA SER A 14 16.30 21.08 -1.51
C SER A 14 15.66 20.00 -0.63
N VAL A 15 14.63 20.36 0.13
CA VAL A 15 13.88 19.43 0.99
C VAL A 15 13.12 18.42 0.14
N ALA A 16 12.52 18.87 -0.97
CA ALA A 16 11.84 17.96 -1.90
C ALA A 16 12.81 16.96 -2.53
N THR A 17 14.00 17.40 -2.95
CA THR A 17 15.01 16.53 -3.56
C THR A 17 15.59 15.53 -2.57
N GLU A 18 15.86 15.96 -1.33
CA GLU A 18 16.32 15.05 -0.27
C GLU A 18 15.27 13.96 0.03
N ALA A 19 13.99 14.32 0.09
CA ALA A 19 12.90 13.36 0.29
C ALA A 19 12.79 12.35 -0.86
N VAL A 20 12.98 12.79 -2.11
CA VAL A 20 12.98 11.89 -3.28
C VAL A 20 14.17 10.94 -3.26
N LEU A 21 15.36 11.42 -2.90
CA LEU A 21 16.55 10.56 -2.79
C LEU A 21 16.36 9.50 -1.69
N ALA A 22 15.90 9.91 -0.52
CA ALA A 22 15.61 8.98 0.57
C ALA A 22 14.54 7.94 0.18
N PHE A 23 13.52 8.34 -0.59
CA PHE A 23 12.55 7.40 -1.16
C PHE A 23 13.23 6.39 -2.09
N VAL A 24 14.03 6.84 -3.05
CA VAL A 24 14.73 5.94 -3.99
C VAL A 24 15.63 4.96 -3.24
N ASP A 25 16.39 5.41 -2.25
CA ASP A 25 17.27 4.54 -1.45
C ASP A 25 16.46 3.50 -0.66
N THR A 26 15.32 3.89 -0.10
CA THR A 26 14.42 2.99 0.65
C THR A 26 13.84 1.88 -0.25
N TYR A 27 13.50 2.22 -1.50
CA TYR A 27 12.88 1.27 -2.43
C TYR A 27 13.88 0.56 -3.36
N PHE A 28 15.16 0.93 -3.31
CA PHE A 28 16.21 0.38 -4.17
C PHE A 28 16.24 -1.15 -4.13
N GLU A 29 16.14 -1.75 -2.95
CA GLU A 29 16.15 -3.21 -2.80
C GLU A 29 14.89 -3.89 -3.38
N TYR A 30 13.80 -3.17 -3.61
CA TYR A 30 12.53 -3.69 -4.12
C TYR A 30 12.36 -3.49 -5.64
N ASP A 31 13.33 -2.85 -6.31
CA ASP A 31 13.34 -2.69 -7.77
C ASP A 31 14.05 -3.87 -8.43
N TYR A 32 13.28 -4.69 -9.16
CA TYR A 32 13.80 -5.90 -9.82
C TYR A 32 14.60 -5.64 -11.10
N PHE A 33 14.65 -4.41 -11.60
CA PHE A 33 15.59 -4.01 -12.65
C PHE A 33 16.97 -3.69 -12.07
N LEU A 34 17.04 -3.21 -10.83
CA LEU A 34 18.30 -2.83 -10.17
C LEU A 34 18.87 -3.98 -9.33
N VAL A 35 18.01 -4.76 -8.68
CA VAL A 35 18.38 -5.87 -7.79
C VAL A 35 17.65 -7.13 -8.21
N ALA A 36 18.39 -8.20 -8.53
CA ALA A 36 17.78 -9.45 -8.99
C ALA A 36 16.82 -10.05 -7.94
N PRO A 37 15.58 -10.42 -8.31
CA PRO A 37 14.66 -11.12 -7.43
C PRO A 37 15.20 -12.49 -7.02
N GLN A 38 14.76 -12.97 -5.87
CA GLN A 38 15.03 -14.33 -5.38
C GLN A 38 13.77 -15.19 -5.53
N PRO A 39 13.87 -16.44 -6.00
CA PRO A 39 15.11 -17.17 -6.34
C PRO A 39 15.73 -16.73 -7.68
N SER A 40 14.91 -16.32 -8.64
CA SER A 40 15.37 -15.83 -9.94
C SER A 40 14.32 -14.93 -10.58
N ASN A 41 14.67 -14.25 -11.68
CA ASN A 41 13.74 -13.44 -12.45
C ASN A 41 12.99 -14.33 -13.46
N PRO A 42 11.66 -14.51 -13.31
CA PRO A 42 10.89 -15.41 -14.18
C PRO A 42 11.00 -15.10 -15.66
N TRP A 43 11.19 -13.82 -16.01
CA TRP A 43 11.32 -13.38 -17.41
C TRP A 43 12.66 -13.74 -18.06
N ILE A 44 13.65 -14.17 -17.26
CA ILE A 44 15.00 -14.52 -17.72
C ILE A 44 15.22 -16.02 -17.65
N THR A 45 14.73 -16.66 -16.59
CA THR A 45 15.02 -18.06 -16.27
C THR A 45 13.89 -19.03 -16.59
N ASP A 46 12.71 -18.53 -17.01
CA ASP A 46 11.47 -19.28 -17.19
C ASP A 46 11.01 -20.04 -15.91
N ASP A 47 11.51 -19.63 -14.73
CA ASP A 47 11.12 -20.15 -13.42
C ASP A 47 10.08 -19.25 -12.75
N ILE A 48 8.85 -19.75 -12.62
CA ILE A 48 7.72 -19.01 -12.05
C ILE A 48 7.69 -19.00 -10.51
N THR A 49 8.65 -19.65 -9.84
CA THR A 49 8.68 -19.77 -8.37
C THR A 49 8.57 -18.42 -7.67
N PHE A 50 9.23 -17.37 -8.21
CA PHE A 50 9.13 -16.02 -7.67
C PHE A 50 7.68 -15.49 -7.62
N TRP A 51 6.87 -15.74 -8.65
CA TRP A 51 5.47 -15.30 -8.68
C TRP A 51 4.62 -16.08 -7.68
N VAL A 52 4.80 -17.40 -7.61
CA VAL A 52 4.07 -18.26 -6.65
C VAL A 52 4.33 -17.80 -5.21
N LEU A 53 5.58 -17.49 -4.87
CA LEU A 53 5.95 -16.97 -3.54
C LEU A 53 5.40 -15.58 -3.23
N ASN A 54 5.03 -14.80 -4.25
CA ASN A 54 4.56 -13.42 -4.13
C ASN A 54 3.12 -13.22 -4.62
N GLU A 55 2.31 -14.29 -4.65
CA GLU A 55 0.88 -14.18 -4.94
C GLU A 55 0.18 -13.23 -3.96
N SER A 56 -0.94 -12.64 -4.38
CA SER A 56 -1.64 -11.62 -3.59
C SER A 56 -2.02 -12.10 -2.20
N LEU A 57 -2.50 -13.34 -2.09
CA LEU A 57 -2.89 -14.01 -0.85
C LEU A 57 -2.02 -15.25 -0.67
N VAL A 58 -1.19 -15.22 0.37
CA VAL A 58 -0.28 -16.32 0.73
C VAL A 58 -0.38 -16.58 2.22
N GLU A 59 -0.27 -17.85 2.62
CA GLU A 59 -0.28 -18.24 4.03
C GLU A 59 0.98 -17.76 4.75
N VAL A 60 2.14 -17.84 4.08
CA VAL A 60 3.43 -17.41 4.62
C VAL A 60 4.08 -16.42 3.65
N PRO A 61 3.99 -15.09 3.92
CA PRO A 61 4.67 -14.10 3.10
C PRO A 61 6.18 -14.19 3.28
N THR A 62 6.93 -13.81 2.23
CA THR A 62 8.39 -13.74 2.30
C THR A 62 8.86 -12.66 3.28
N GLU A 63 10.03 -12.83 3.90
CA GLU A 63 10.59 -11.84 4.83
C GLU A 63 10.71 -10.45 4.18
N LYS A 64 11.18 -10.40 2.92
CA LYS A 64 11.31 -9.16 2.14
C LYS A 64 9.96 -8.45 1.98
N ARG A 65 8.89 -9.20 1.69
CA ARG A 65 7.52 -8.65 1.59
C ARG A 65 7.04 -8.07 2.92
N VAL A 66 7.28 -8.76 4.04
CA VAL A 66 6.89 -8.28 5.36
C VAL A 66 7.68 -7.03 5.77
N ARG A 67 8.99 -6.98 5.47
CA ARG A 67 9.83 -5.77 5.71
C ARG A 67 9.30 -4.56 4.95
N ARG A 68 8.80 -4.76 3.72
CA ARG A 68 8.18 -3.70 2.91
C ARG A 68 6.98 -3.05 3.60
N TRP A 69 6.15 -3.82 4.31
CA TRP A 69 5.03 -3.28 5.07
C TRP A 69 5.47 -2.27 6.14
N GLY A 70 6.68 -2.43 6.68
CA GLY A 70 7.26 -1.52 7.67
C GLY A 70 7.71 -0.17 7.10
N ILE A 71 7.80 -0.02 5.77
CA ILE A 71 8.24 1.22 5.13
C ILE A 71 7.18 2.31 5.27
N SER A 72 5.91 1.97 5.08
CA SER A 72 4.81 2.93 5.27
C SER A 72 3.48 2.21 5.51
N PHE A 73 2.55 2.92 6.14
CA PHE A 73 1.18 2.42 6.30
C PHE A 73 0.53 2.03 4.97
N MET A 74 0.80 2.78 3.89
CA MET A 74 0.24 2.49 2.57
C MET A 74 0.79 1.19 1.97
N GLU A 75 2.06 0.86 2.22
CA GLU A 75 2.65 -0.41 1.80
C GLU A 75 1.98 -1.61 2.51
N LEU A 76 1.66 -1.45 3.80
CA LEU A 76 0.95 -2.46 4.58
C LEU A 76 -0.50 -2.68 4.07
N VAL A 77 -1.27 -1.61 3.89
CA VAL A 77 -2.71 -1.72 3.56
C VAL A 77 -2.99 -2.00 2.08
N ASN A 78 -2.05 -1.69 1.18
CA ASN A 78 -2.18 -2.03 -0.24
C ASN A 78 -1.82 -3.49 -0.53
N ASP A 79 -1.13 -4.15 0.40
CA ASP A 79 -0.86 -5.59 0.34
C ASP A 79 -2.07 -6.38 0.88
N PRO A 80 -2.72 -7.27 0.10
CA PRO A 80 -3.89 -8.01 0.58
C PRO A 80 -3.60 -8.89 1.81
N THR A 81 -2.45 -9.57 1.85
CA THR A 81 -2.02 -10.35 3.02
C THR A 81 -1.70 -9.41 4.19
N GLY A 82 -1.00 -8.29 3.92
CA GLY A 82 -0.66 -7.29 4.94
C GLY A 82 -1.90 -6.69 5.62
N LEU A 83 -2.92 -6.37 4.83
CA LEU A 83 -4.20 -5.84 5.32
C LEU A 83 -4.97 -6.85 6.18
N ILE A 84 -4.95 -8.13 5.80
CA ILE A 84 -5.57 -9.21 6.60
C ILE A 84 -4.84 -9.34 7.94
N GLU A 85 -3.51 -9.40 7.95
CA GLU A 85 -2.72 -9.51 9.17
C GLU A 85 -2.90 -8.29 10.07
N PHE A 86 -2.89 -7.08 9.51
CA PHE A 86 -3.14 -5.86 10.27
C PHE A 86 -4.56 -5.84 10.85
N THR A 87 -5.57 -6.25 10.10
CA THR A 87 -6.95 -6.35 10.59
C THR A 87 -7.06 -7.39 11.71
N ASN A 88 -6.36 -8.52 11.59
CA ASN A 88 -6.31 -9.55 12.63
C ASN A 88 -5.63 -9.04 13.90
N TYR A 89 -4.56 -8.25 13.76
CA TYR A 89 -3.92 -7.56 14.88
C TYR A 89 -4.90 -6.60 15.57
N LEU A 90 -5.54 -5.69 14.83
CA LEU A 90 -6.52 -4.75 15.40
C LEU A 90 -7.73 -5.45 16.05
N ARG A 91 -8.10 -6.64 15.58
CA ARG A 91 -9.17 -7.42 16.21
C ARG A 91 -8.78 -7.89 17.61
N LYS A 92 -7.51 -8.25 17.83
CA LYS A 92 -7.00 -8.64 19.16
C LYS A 92 -7.02 -7.45 20.13
N GLU A 93 -6.84 -6.25 19.61
CA GLU A 93 -6.87 -4.98 20.36
C GLU A 93 -8.28 -4.34 20.39
N TYR A 94 -9.31 -5.05 19.91
CA TYR A 94 -10.70 -4.59 19.85
C TYR A 94 -10.89 -3.22 19.15
N CYS A 95 -10.07 -2.91 18.13
CA CYS A 95 -10.10 -1.63 17.42
C CYS A 95 -10.16 -1.74 15.87
N HIS A 96 -10.48 -2.93 15.37
CA HIS A 96 -10.59 -3.25 13.93
C HIS A 96 -11.72 -2.52 13.18
N GLU A 97 -12.67 -1.91 13.88
CA GLU A 97 -13.69 -1.05 13.28
C GLU A 97 -13.07 0.15 12.55
N ASN A 98 -11.92 0.67 13.01
CA ASN A 98 -11.24 1.79 12.37
C ASN A 98 -10.79 1.47 10.94
N ILE A 99 -10.14 0.31 10.74
CA ILE A 99 -9.69 -0.10 9.41
C ILE A 99 -10.87 -0.46 8.51
N ARG A 100 -11.93 -1.08 9.06
CA ARG A 100 -13.15 -1.41 8.32
C ARG A 100 -13.86 -0.16 7.82
N PHE A 101 -13.97 0.87 8.66
CA PHE A 101 -14.55 2.16 8.27
C PHE A 101 -13.73 2.79 7.15
N TRP A 102 -12.40 2.82 7.27
CA TRP A 102 -11.52 3.34 6.22
C TRP A 102 -11.70 2.60 4.89
N GLN A 103 -11.78 1.27 4.91
CA GLN A 103 -12.04 0.46 3.71
C GLN A 103 -13.41 0.77 3.10
N ALA A 104 -14.46 0.92 3.91
CA ALA A 104 -15.80 1.24 3.41
C ALA A 104 -15.85 2.62 2.75
N VAL A 105 -15.16 3.61 3.32
CA VAL A 105 -15.03 4.96 2.72
C VAL A 105 -14.25 4.91 1.40
N LEU A 106 -13.22 4.08 1.29
CA LEU A 106 -12.51 3.88 0.03
C LEU A 106 -13.40 3.24 -1.04
N ASP A 107 -14.12 2.18 -0.68
CA ASP A 107 -15.07 1.52 -1.59
C ASP A 107 -16.20 2.46 -2.02
N LEU A 108 -16.67 3.35 -1.14
CA LEU A 108 -17.60 4.42 -1.48
C LEU A 108 -17.00 5.41 -2.49
N LYS A 109 -15.74 5.82 -2.29
CA LYS A 109 -15.07 6.83 -3.12
C LYS A 109 -14.74 6.32 -4.53
N TYR A 110 -14.37 5.05 -4.65
CA TYR A 110 -13.91 4.45 -5.91
C TYR A 110 -14.94 3.49 -6.55
N GLY A 111 -16.05 3.21 -5.86
CA GLY A 111 -17.11 2.34 -6.34
C GLY A 111 -18.10 3.01 -7.30
N PRO A 112 -19.07 2.25 -7.82
CA PRO A 112 -20.07 2.75 -8.74
C PRO A 112 -20.97 3.82 -8.12
N THR A 113 -21.23 4.91 -8.85
CA THR A 113 -22.10 6.00 -8.37
C THR A 113 -23.54 5.55 -8.09
N ALA A 114 -24.02 4.49 -8.76
CA ALA A 114 -25.35 3.94 -8.56
C ALA A 114 -25.59 3.45 -7.12
N GLU A 115 -24.56 2.89 -6.48
CA GLU A 115 -24.62 2.34 -5.12
C GLU A 115 -24.27 3.37 -4.04
N MET A 116 -23.83 4.57 -4.43
CA MET A 116 -23.26 5.56 -3.52
C MET A 116 -24.20 5.92 -2.36
N LYS A 117 -25.49 6.13 -2.66
CA LYS A 117 -26.49 6.50 -1.64
C LYS A 117 -26.69 5.39 -0.61
N GLU A 118 -26.74 4.14 -1.07
CA GLU A 118 -26.91 2.97 -0.20
C GLU A 118 -25.67 2.75 0.66
N LYS A 119 -24.46 2.84 0.07
CA LYS A 119 -23.19 2.73 0.79
C LYS A 119 -23.03 3.84 1.84
N VAL A 120 -23.40 5.08 1.54
CA VAL A 120 -23.36 6.18 2.54
C VAL A 120 -24.23 5.86 3.75
N ASN A 121 -25.47 5.41 3.52
CA ASN A 121 -26.37 5.05 4.62
C ASN A 121 -25.82 3.87 5.42
N SER A 122 -25.30 2.84 4.75
CA SER A 122 -24.72 1.67 5.41
C SER A 122 -23.44 1.94 6.20
N ILE A 123 -22.67 2.98 5.85
CA ILE A 123 -21.47 3.39 6.59
C ILE A 123 -21.82 4.25 7.80
N TYR A 124 -22.94 4.98 7.72
CA TYR A 124 -23.41 5.86 8.78
C TYR A 124 -24.11 5.12 9.93
N GLU A 125 -24.90 4.09 9.60
CA GLU A 125 -25.54 3.17 10.57
C GLU A 125 -24.52 2.24 11.23
#